data_AF-A0A6G4KEB4-F1
#
_entry.id   AF-A0A6G4KEB4-F1
#
_cell.length_a   1.000
_cell.length_b   1.000
_cell.length_c   1.000
_cell.angle_alpha   90.00
_cell.angle_beta   90.00
_cell.angle_gamma   90.00
#
_symmetry.space_group_name_H-M   'P 1'
#
loop_
_entity.id
_entity.type
_entity.pdbx_description
1 polymer ?
#
loop_
_entity_poly.entity_id
_entity_poly.type
_entity_poly.pdbx_seq_one_letter_code
_entity_poly.pdbx_strand_id
1 'polypeptide(L)'
;AQGQLAKDNATLANARRDLARYQQLVKTNLVSRQELDTQQSLVVESAGTVKADEAAVASAQLQLDWTRITAPIDGRVGLKQVDIGNQISSGDTTGIVVLTQTHPIDVVFTLPENSIATVVQAQKAGKALSVE
;
A
#
# COMPACT_ATOMS: atom_id res chain seq x y z
N ALA A 1 -6.61 10.38 14.52
CA ALA A 1 -7.33 9.33 13.77
C ALA A 1 -7.96 8.29 14.69
N GLN A 2 -7.18 7.55 15.51
CA GLN A 2 -7.72 6.48 16.36
C GLN A 2 -8.80 6.93 17.38
N GLY A 3 -8.66 8.12 17.96
CA GLY A 3 -9.67 8.66 18.88
C GLY A 3 -11.02 8.95 18.21
N GLN A 4 -11.02 9.36 16.93
CA GLN A 4 -12.23 9.62 16.16
C GLN A 4 -12.92 8.29 15.82
N LEU A 5 -12.15 7.30 15.35
CA LEU A 5 -12.64 5.93 15.13
C LEU A 5 -13.27 5.32 16.39
N ALA A 6 -12.66 5.52 17.56
CA ALA A 6 -13.19 5.00 18.83
C ALA A 6 -14.53 5.67 19.21
N LYS A 7 -14.64 6.99 19.01
CA LYS A 7 -15.86 7.74 19.23
C LYS A 7 -16.98 7.26 18.30
N ASP A 8 -16.70 7.10 17.01
CA ASP A 8 -17.73 6.78 16.02
C ASP A 8 -18.15 5.30 16.07
N ASN A 9 -17.25 4.41 16.50
CA ASN A 9 -17.62 3.04 16.89
C ASN A 9 -18.60 3.02 18.07
N ALA A 10 -18.40 3.87 19.08
CA ALA A 10 -19.33 3.98 20.20
C ALA A 10 -20.70 4.52 19.74
N THR A 11 -20.71 5.50 18.83
CA THR A 11 -21.93 6.05 18.21
C THR A 11 -22.68 4.96 17.43
N LEU A 12 -22.00 4.18 16.58
CA LEU A 12 -22.59 3.06 15.85
C LEU A 12 -23.14 1.98 16.79
N ALA A 13 -22.43 1.66 17.86
CA ALA A 13 -22.88 0.68 18.85
C ALA A 13 -24.17 1.14 19.54
N ASN A 14 -24.28 2.42 19.88
CA ASN A 14 -25.51 2.99 20.42
C ASN A 14 -26.66 2.96 19.40
N ALA A 15 -26.43 3.42 18.16
CA ALA A 15 -27.44 3.39 17.10
C ALA A 15 -27.97 1.97 16.84
N ARG A 16 -27.10 0.94 16.89
CA ARG A 16 -27.51 -0.47 16.77
C ARG A 16 -28.39 -0.95 17.93
N ARG A 17 -28.09 -0.52 19.17
CA ARG A 17 -28.93 -0.84 20.33
C ARG A 17 -30.29 -0.17 20.22
N ASP A 18 -30.34 1.06 19.73
CA ASP A 18 -31.58 1.79 19.51
C ASP A 18 -32.41 1.12 18.40
N LEU A 19 -31.81 0.78 17.27
CA LEU A 19 -32.47 0.01 16.22
C LEU A 19 -33.08 -1.30 16.76
N ALA A 20 -32.32 -2.09 17.52
CA ALA A 20 -32.81 -3.34 18.10
C ALA A 20 -34.03 -3.11 19.03
N ARG A 21 -34.00 -2.02 19.80
CA ARG A 21 -35.11 -1.60 20.67
C ARG A 21 -36.35 -1.23 19.85
N TYR A 22 -36.18 -0.43 18.79
CA TYR A 22 -37.26 -0.01 17.90
C TYR A 22 -37.86 -1.19 17.13
N GLN A 23 -37.04 -2.15 16.70
CA GLN A 23 -37.50 -3.40 16.08
C GLN A 23 -38.40 -4.21 17.01
N GLN A 24 -38.12 -4.22 18.32
CA GLN A 24 -38.97 -4.90 19.29
C GLN A 24 -40.29 -4.14 19.51
N LEU A 25 -40.23 -2.81 19.63
CA LEU A 25 -41.39 -1.96 19.91
C LEU A 25 -42.37 -1.87 18.73
N VAL A 26 -41.89 -1.97 17.48
CA VAL A 26 -42.75 -2.05 16.28
C VAL A 26 -43.61 -3.30 16.28
N LYS A 27 -43.10 -4.44 16.78
CA LYS A 27 -43.88 -5.69 16.89
C LYS A 27 -45.04 -5.55 17.88
N THR A 28 -44.91 -4.66 18.85
CA THR A 28 -45.96 -4.33 19.82
C THR A 28 -46.85 -3.16 19.39
N ASN A 29 -46.75 -2.68 18.13
CA ASN A 29 -47.47 -1.51 17.60
C ASN A 29 -47.24 -0.21 18.40
N LEU A 30 -46.12 -0.09 19.11
CA LEU A 30 -45.79 1.08 19.93
C LEU A 30 -44.98 2.14 19.17
N VAL A 31 -44.58 1.87 17.92
CA VAL A 31 -43.78 2.78 17.09
C VAL A 31 -44.16 2.68 15.62
N SER A 32 -44.00 3.78 14.90
CA SER A 32 -44.23 3.84 13.45
C SER A 32 -43.10 3.14 12.67
N ARG A 33 -43.43 2.53 11.53
CA ARG A 33 -42.44 1.99 10.58
C ARG A 33 -41.46 3.07 10.08
N GLN A 34 -41.94 4.31 9.92
CA GLN A 34 -41.10 5.43 9.51
C GLN A 34 -39.95 5.70 10.49
N GLU A 35 -40.20 5.57 11.80
CA GLU A 35 -39.17 5.74 12.81
C GLU A 35 -38.15 4.60 12.78
N LEU A 36 -38.61 3.36 12.55
CA LEU A 36 -37.72 2.20 12.37
C LEU A 36 -36.82 2.37 11.15
N ASP A 37 -37.36 2.79 10.02
CA ASP A 37 -36.59 3.05 8.80
C ASP A 37 -35.59 4.19 8.99
N THR A 38 -35.95 5.21 9.77
CA THR A 38 -35.05 6.31 10.16
C THR A 38 -33.89 5.79 11.01
N GLN A 39 -34.17 4.95 12.01
CA GLN A 39 -33.11 4.33 12.83
C GLN A 39 -32.23 3.38 12.02
N GLN A 40 -32.81 2.63 11.07
CA GLN A 40 -32.06 1.77 10.17
C GLN A 40 -31.10 2.58 9.31
N SER A 41 -31.56 3.72 8.78
CA SER A 41 -30.75 4.64 7.99
C SER A 41 -29.60 5.21 8.82
N LEU A 42 -29.87 5.60 10.08
CA LEU A 42 -28.85 6.11 11.01
C LEU A 42 -27.73 5.08 11.29
N VAL A 43 -28.09 3.79 11.42
CA VAL A 43 -27.10 2.71 11.58
C VAL A 43 -26.23 2.57 10.33
N VAL A 44 -26.82 2.65 9.14
CA VAL A 44 -26.10 2.57 7.86
C VAL A 44 -25.17 3.77 7.70
N GLU A 45 -25.64 4.97 8.00
CA GLU A 45 -24.85 6.20 7.99
C GLU A 45 -23.66 6.13 8.95
N SER A 46 -23.92 5.78 10.21
CA SER A 46 -22.88 5.65 11.24
C SER A 46 -21.84 4.58 10.87
N ALA A 47 -22.27 3.48 10.24
CA ALA A 47 -21.36 2.46 9.74
C ALA A 47 -20.50 2.95 8.57
N GLY A 48 -21.05 3.83 7.72
CA GLY A 48 -20.30 4.53 6.68
C GLY A 48 -19.21 5.42 7.27
N THR A 49 -19.54 6.21 8.31
CA THR A 49 -18.57 7.06 9.01
C THR A 49 -17.44 6.24 9.64
N VAL A 50 -17.77 5.14 10.33
CA VAL A 50 -16.75 4.23 10.90
C VAL A 50 -15.80 3.71 9.81
N LYS A 51 -16.32 3.30 8.65
CA LYS A 51 -15.46 2.85 7.53
C LYS A 51 -14.55 3.96 7.00
N ALA A 52 -15.04 5.20 6.94
CA ALA A 52 -14.22 6.33 6.53
C ALA A 52 -13.08 6.60 7.53
N ASP A 53 -13.36 6.51 8.82
CA ASP A 53 -12.37 6.65 9.88
C ASP A 53 -11.35 5.51 9.88
N GLU A 54 -11.78 4.27 9.63
CA GLU A 54 -10.89 3.12 9.45
C GLU A 54 -9.91 3.37 8.30
N ALA A 55 -10.38 3.88 7.16
CA ALA A 55 -9.53 4.26 6.03
C ALA A 55 -8.55 5.38 6.40
N ALA A 56 -8.98 6.36 7.19
CA ALA A 56 -8.10 7.43 7.67
C ALA A 56 -7.01 6.90 8.61
N VAL A 57 -7.35 5.97 9.51
CA VAL A 57 -6.37 5.29 10.38
C VAL A 57 -5.39 4.45 9.55
N ALA A 58 -5.88 3.68 8.58
CA ALA A 58 -5.04 2.88 7.69
C ALA A 58 -4.09 3.75 6.86
N SER A 59 -4.56 4.90 6.35
CA SER A 59 -3.70 5.86 5.64
C SER A 59 -2.62 6.45 6.56
N ALA A 60 -2.96 6.78 7.81
CA ALA A 60 -1.98 7.27 8.77
C ALA A 60 -0.95 6.19 9.14
N GLN A 61 -1.40 4.93 9.26
CA GLN A 61 -0.51 3.79 9.49
C GLN A 61 0.45 3.58 8.31
N LEU A 62 -0.05 3.64 7.07
CA LEU A 62 0.77 3.56 5.87
C LEU A 62 1.83 4.66 5.82
N GLN A 63 1.47 5.89 6.21
CA GLN A 63 2.43 6.99 6.30
C GLN A 63 3.51 6.72 7.35
N LEU A 64 3.17 6.10 8.48
CA LEU A 64 4.13 5.66 9.49
C LEU A 64 5.04 4.56 8.94
N ASP A 65 4.48 3.58 8.25
CA ASP A 65 5.25 2.48 7.66
C ASP A 65 6.24 3.02 6.60
N TRP A 66 5.84 4.04 5.83
CA TRP A 66 6.73 4.76 4.90
C TRP A 66 7.84 5.58 5.60
N THR A 67 7.76 5.86 6.90
CA THR A 67 8.90 6.44 7.63
C THR A 67 10.06 5.45 7.76
N ARG A 68 9.78 4.14 7.66
CA ARG A 68 10.78 3.09 7.62
C ARG A 68 11.06 2.69 6.18
N ILE A 69 12.13 3.26 5.64
CA ILE A 69 12.56 2.98 4.28
C ILE A 69 13.29 1.63 4.27
N THR A 70 12.78 0.69 3.48
CA THR A 70 13.34 -0.66 3.29
C THR A 70 13.72 -0.87 1.82
N ALA A 71 14.69 -1.75 1.59
CA ALA A 71 15.08 -2.10 0.22
C ALA A 71 14.02 -3.00 -0.42
N PRO A 72 13.54 -2.71 -1.65
CA PRO A 72 12.55 -3.54 -2.33
C PRO A 72 13.14 -4.81 -2.94
N ILE A 73 14.47 -4.88 -3.08
CA ILE A 73 15.21 -6.00 -3.65
C ILE A 73 16.39 -6.35 -2.76
N ASP A 74 16.90 -7.58 -2.90
CA ASP A 74 18.18 -7.97 -2.34
C ASP A 74 19.33 -7.45 -3.20
N GLY A 75 20.42 -7.07 -2.55
CA GLY A 75 21.60 -6.57 -3.26
C GLY A 75 22.67 -6.09 -2.31
N ARG A 76 23.70 -5.48 -2.89
CA ARG A 76 24.78 -4.86 -2.15
C ARG A 76 24.52 -3.37 -1.98
N VAL A 77 24.54 -2.93 -0.72
CA VAL A 77 24.40 -1.52 -0.36
C VAL A 77 25.67 -0.76 -0.77
N GLY A 78 25.49 0.28 -1.58
CA GLY A 78 26.55 1.18 -2.02
C GLY A 78 26.81 2.33 -1.02
N LEU A 79 27.37 3.42 -1.51
CA LEU A 79 27.63 4.60 -0.70
C LEU A 79 26.31 5.24 -0.25
N LYS A 80 26.24 5.55 1.05
CA LYS A 80 25.15 6.34 1.64
C LYS A 80 25.29 7.79 1.18
N GLN A 81 24.24 8.35 0.58
CA GLN A 81 24.26 9.73 0.06
C GLN A 81 23.64 10.76 1.02
N VAL A 82 22.97 10.30 2.08
CA VAL A 82 22.26 11.14 3.03
C VAL A 82 22.71 10.85 4.46
N ASP A 83 22.92 11.89 5.26
CA ASP A 83 23.28 11.78 6.67
C ASP A 83 22.09 11.92 7.62
N ILE A 84 22.31 11.48 8.87
CA ILE A 84 21.30 11.59 9.92
C ILE A 84 21.03 13.08 10.17
N GLY A 85 19.76 13.46 10.13
CA GLY A 85 19.32 14.85 10.33
C GLY A 85 19.12 15.62 9.02
N ASN A 86 19.49 15.05 7.87
CA ASN A 86 19.13 15.65 6.59
C ASN A 86 17.63 15.48 6.32
N GLN A 87 16.99 16.54 5.81
CA GLN A 87 15.64 16.48 5.29
C GLN A 87 15.65 15.74 3.95
N ILE A 88 14.78 14.75 3.80
CA ILE A 88 14.56 14.01 2.55
C ILE A 88 13.14 14.27 2.05
N SER A 89 12.99 14.36 0.73
CA SER A 89 11.71 14.52 0.04
C SER A 89 11.51 13.38 -0.95
N SER A 90 10.25 13.00 -1.19
CA SER A 90 9.88 11.97 -2.17
C SER A 90 10.28 12.32 -3.61
N GLY A 91 10.65 13.58 -3.89
CA GLY A 91 11.10 14.04 -5.20
C GLY A 91 12.62 14.08 -5.38
N ASP A 92 13.41 13.70 -4.38
CA ASP A 92 14.87 13.81 -4.46
C ASP A 92 15.47 12.79 -5.45
N THR A 93 16.23 13.27 -6.43
CA THR A 93 16.77 12.45 -7.52
C THR A 93 18.02 11.66 -7.14
N THR A 94 18.75 12.10 -6.12
CA THR A 94 19.94 11.41 -5.61
C THR A 94 19.54 10.11 -4.90
N GLY A 95 18.39 10.09 -4.22
CA GLY A 95 17.99 8.98 -3.35
C GLY A 95 18.82 8.94 -2.06
N ILE A 96 18.55 7.93 -1.22
CA ILE A 96 19.22 7.79 0.10
C ILE A 96 20.49 6.95 -0.01
N VAL A 97 20.38 5.84 -0.74
CA VAL A 97 21.46 4.90 -0.97
C VAL A 97 21.23 4.19 -2.30
N VAL A 98 22.32 3.87 -2.98
CA VAL A 98 22.26 3.07 -4.20
C VAL A 98 22.40 1.59 -3.82
N LEU A 99 21.42 0.79 -4.20
CA LEU A 99 21.45 -0.66 -4.04
C LEU A 99 21.79 -1.30 -5.39
N THR A 100 22.87 -2.09 -5.43
CA THR A 100 23.28 -2.80 -6.65
C THR A 100 22.95 -4.28 -6.51
N GLN A 101 22.07 -4.79 -7.37
CA GLN A 101 21.80 -6.21 -7.47
C GLN A 101 23.01 -6.90 -8.11
N THR A 102 23.58 -7.88 -7.42
CA THR A 102 24.76 -8.61 -7.89
C THR A 102 24.42 -9.95 -8.52
N HIS A 103 23.18 -10.42 -8.42
CA HIS A 103 22.73 -11.67 -9.03
C HIS A 103 21.27 -11.54 -9.48
N PRO A 104 20.94 -11.79 -10.76
CA PRO A 104 21.85 -12.06 -11.88
C PRO A 104 22.69 -10.84 -12.30
N ILE A 105 23.79 -11.06 -13.04
CA ILE A 105 24.63 -9.99 -13.62
C ILE A 105 24.45 -10.01 -15.14
N ASP A 106 24.13 -8.84 -15.71
CA ASP A 106 24.12 -8.65 -17.15
C ASP A 106 25.50 -8.19 -17.64
N VAL A 107 25.97 -8.79 -18.72
CA VAL A 107 27.19 -8.38 -19.42
C VAL A 107 26.81 -7.91 -20.81
N VAL A 108 27.00 -6.61 -21.06
CA VAL A 108 26.75 -5.99 -22.36
C VAL A 108 28.08 -5.70 -23.03
N PHE A 109 28.27 -6.22 -24.23
CA PHE A 109 29.46 -6.00 -25.04
C PHE A 109 29.06 -5.52 -26.44
N THR A 110 29.87 -4.62 -27.00
CA THR A 110 29.65 -4.08 -28.34
C THR A 110 30.37 -4.95 -29.35
N LEU A 111 29.66 -5.39 -30.39
CA LEU A 111 30.22 -6.16 -31.49
C LEU A 111 30.41 -5.28 -32.73
N PRO A 112 31.54 -5.41 -33.44
CA PRO A 112 31.68 -4.85 -34.77
C PRO A 112 30.70 -5.50 -35.75
N GLU A 113 30.20 -4.74 -36.73
CA GLU A 113 29.14 -5.18 -37.65
C GLU A 113 29.51 -6.45 -38.45
N ASN A 114 30.77 -6.58 -38.86
CA ASN A 114 31.30 -7.75 -39.56
C ASN A 114 31.24 -9.04 -38.71
N SER A 115 31.22 -8.93 -37.39
CA SER A 115 31.20 -10.06 -36.45
C SER A 115 29.79 -10.51 -36.09
N ILE A 116 28.75 -9.70 -36.38
CA ILE A 116 27.35 -9.98 -36.00
C ILE A 116 26.86 -11.28 -36.62
N ALA A 117 27.10 -11.49 -37.93
CA ALA A 117 26.64 -12.69 -38.63
C ALA A 117 27.23 -13.98 -38.02
N THR A 118 28.52 -13.95 -37.66
CA THR A 118 29.23 -15.07 -37.04
C THR A 118 28.68 -15.38 -35.65
N VAL A 119 28.39 -14.36 -34.83
CA VAL A 119 27.84 -14.52 -33.49
C VAL A 119 26.42 -15.06 -33.54
N VAL A 120 25.56 -14.54 -34.42
CA VAL A 120 24.17 -15.01 -34.58
C VAL A 120 24.12 -16.46 -35.07
N GLN A 121 25.02 -16.86 -35.97
CA GLN A 121 25.14 -18.26 -36.39
C GLN A 121 25.60 -19.18 -35.26
N ALA A 122 26.60 -18.78 -34.48
CA ALA A 122 27.09 -19.56 -33.35
C ALA A 122 26.05 -19.70 -32.23
N GLN A 123 25.27 -18.65 -31.96
CA GLN A 123 24.16 -18.68 -31.00
C GLN A 123 23.08 -19.66 -31.43
N LYS A 124 22.66 -19.65 -32.70
CA LYS A 124 21.68 -20.61 -33.25
C LYS A 124 22.18 -22.06 -33.22
N ALA A 125 23.49 -22.26 -33.36
CA ALA A 125 24.13 -23.57 -33.30
C ALA A 125 24.43 -24.06 -31.86
N GLY A 126 24.13 -23.26 -30.82
CA GLY A 126 24.38 -23.60 -29.42
C GLY A 126 25.87 -23.72 -29.06
N LYS A 127 26.77 -23.13 -29.85
CA LYS A 127 28.21 -23.26 -29.69
C LYS A 127 28.75 -22.12 -28.82
N ALA A 128 29.51 -22.44 -27.77
CA ALA A 128 30.11 -21.44 -26.90
C ALA A 128 31.11 -20.57 -27.68
N LEU A 129 30.92 -19.26 -27.64
CA LEU A 129 31.86 -18.28 -28.17
C LEU A 129 32.84 -17.91 -27.05
N SER A 130 34.14 -18.12 -27.28
CA SER A 130 35.19 -17.65 -26.41
C SER A 130 35.36 -16.13 -26.59
N VAL A 131 35.21 -15.38 -25.51
CA VAL A 131 35.48 -13.95 -25.44
C VAL A 131 36.94 -13.79 -24.99
N GLU A 132 37.74 -13.03 -25.74
CA GLU A 132 39.10 -12.61 -25.37
C GLU A 132 39.08 -11.15 -24.92
#